data_AF-A0A932X9X7-F1
#
_entry.id   AF-A0A932X9X7-F1
#
_cell.length_a   1.000
_cell.length_b   1.000
_cell.length_c   1.000
_cell.angle_alpha   90.00
_cell.angle_beta   90.00
_cell.angle_gamma   90.00
#
_symmetry.space_group_name_H-M   'P 1'
#
loop_
_entity.id
_entity.type
_entity.pdbx_description
1 polymer ?
#
loop_
_entity_poly.entity_id
_entity_poly.type
_entity_poly.pdbx_seq_one_letter_code
_entity_poly.pdbx_strand_id
1 'polypeptide(L)'
;MQVDLHLHTTASDGVLSPAELVKLAARQGVRVMAITDHDSTEGLAEGFAAARRHAGLRLIPGIELNTEGPDGEIHILGYFLRYRAPAFPETLVSLRASR
;
A
#
# COMPACT_ATOMS: atom_id res chain seq x y z
N MET A 1 -8.08 -15.87 6.32
CA MET A 1 -8.52 -15.07 5.16
C MET A 1 -7.49 -15.23 4.04
N GLN A 2 -7.89 -15.49 2.79
CA GLN A 2 -6.92 -15.71 1.70
C GLN A 2 -6.47 -14.42 0.99
N VAL A 3 -7.25 -13.35 1.11
CA VAL A 3 -7.03 -12.08 0.39
C VAL A 3 -7.18 -10.92 1.35
N ASP A 4 -6.23 -9.99 1.37
CA ASP A 4 -6.28 -8.77 2.18
C ASP A 4 -5.75 -7.55 1.41
N LEU A 5 -6.63 -6.65 0.99
CA LEU A 5 -6.28 -5.57 0.07
C LEU A 5 -6.22 -4.19 0.74
N HIS A 6 -6.20 -4.12 2.06
CA HIS A 6 -6.17 -2.86 2.79
C HIS A 6 -5.28 -3.01 4.03
N LEU A 7 -3.98 -2.79 3.85
CA LEU A 7 -2.97 -2.99 4.89
C LEU A 7 -1.91 -1.90 4.87
N HIS A 8 -1.54 -1.46 6.07
CA HIS A 8 -0.69 -0.32 6.31
C HIS A 8 0.64 -0.78 6.90
N THR A 9 1.69 -0.06 6.57
CA THR A 9 3.05 -0.32 7.04
C THR A 9 3.58 0.92 7.76
N THR A 10 4.78 0.81 8.32
CA THR A 10 5.50 1.96 8.89
C THR A 10 5.86 3.05 7.86
N ALA A 11 5.55 2.86 6.57
CA ALA A 11 5.64 3.93 5.57
C ALA A 11 4.45 4.91 5.61
N SER A 12 3.45 4.64 6.45
CA SER A 12 2.41 5.57 6.87
C SER A 12 2.15 5.46 8.37
N ASP A 13 1.08 4.79 8.80
CA ASP A 13 0.63 4.67 10.19
C ASP A 13 0.56 3.22 10.70
N GLY A 14 1.00 2.26 9.88
CA GLY A 14 1.06 0.85 10.26
C GLY A 14 2.16 0.55 11.28
N VAL A 15 1.99 -0.54 12.02
CA VAL A 15 2.92 -0.96 13.09
C VAL A 15 4.12 -1.75 12.55
N LEU A 16 3.95 -2.46 11.45
CA LEU A 16 4.97 -3.36 10.90
C LEU A 16 5.65 -2.73 9.70
N SER A 17 6.96 -2.96 9.55
CA SER A 17 7.64 -2.64 8.29
C SER A 17 7.02 -3.40 7.11
N PRO A 18 7.17 -2.92 5.86
CA PRO A 18 6.69 -3.64 4.68
C PRO A 18 7.16 -5.10 4.63
N ALA A 19 8.42 -5.37 4.98
CA ALA A 19 8.92 -6.75 5.01
C ALA A 19 8.32 -7.61 6.12
N GLU A 20 8.11 -7.06 7.32
CA GLU A 20 7.49 -7.76 8.44
C GLU A 20 6.02 -8.07 8.18
N LEU A 21 5.28 -7.10 7.62
CA LEU A 21 3.88 -7.27 7.26
C LEU A 21 3.71 -8.40 6.24
N VAL A 22 4.51 -8.39 5.16
CA VAL A 22 4.47 -9.45 4.14
C VAL A 22 4.80 -10.82 4.73
N LYS A 23 5.81 -10.90 5.61
CA LYS A 23 6.18 -12.14 6.29
C LYS A 23 5.04 -12.64 7.18
N LEU A 24 4.37 -11.75 7.92
CA LEU A 24 3.22 -12.09 8.75
C LEU A 24 2.06 -12.60 7.89
N ALA A 25 1.70 -11.88 6.83
CA ALA A 25 0.64 -12.25 5.91
C ALA A 25 0.85 -13.66 5.32
N ALA A 26 2.08 -13.95 4.87
CA ALA A 26 2.43 -15.28 4.37
C ALA A 26 2.25 -16.38 5.45
N ARG A 27 2.67 -16.12 6.70
CA ARG A 27 2.51 -17.07 7.82
C ARG A 27 1.05 -17.30 8.20
N GLN A 28 0.18 -16.31 8.00
CA GLN A 28 -1.26 -16.40 8.25
C GLN A 28 -2.04 -17.03 7.08
N GLY A 29 -1.35 -17.46 6.01
CA GLY A 29 -1.95 -18.10 4.85
C GLY A 29 -2.59 -17.13 3.85
N VAL A 30 -2.27 -15.83 3.91
CA VAL A 30 -2.70 -14.86 2.90
C VAL A 30 -1.99 -15.17 1.58
N ARG A 31 -2.77 -15.21 0.49
CA ARG A 31 -2.32 -15.55 -0.86
C ARG A 31 -2.27 -14.34 -1.78
N VAL A 32 -3.12 -13.35 -1.54
CA VAL A 32 -3.12 -12.07 -2.25
C VAL A 32 -3.19 -10.95 -1.24
N MET A 33 -2.29 -9.98 -1.32
CA MET A 33 -2.34 -8.80 -0.48
C MET A 33 -2.05 -7.51 -1.24
N ALA A 34 -2.46 -6.37 -0.69
CA ALA A 34 -2.01 -5.05 -1.11
C ALA A 34 -1.44 -4.29 0.09
N ILE A 35 -0.39 -3.51 -0.15
CA ILE A 35 0.04 -2.45 0.77
C ILE A 35 -0.61 -1.16 0.25
N THR A 36 -1.33 -0.47 1.11
CA THR A 36 -2.15 0.71 0.81
C THR A 36 -1.86 1.80 1.85
N ASP A 37 -0.59 2.12 2.05
CA ASP A 37 -0.18 3.19 2.97
C ASP A 37 -0.88 4.52 2.63
N HIS A 38 -1.21 5.30 3.67
CA HIS A 38 -1.82 6.62 3.50
C HIS A 38 -0.90 7.52 2.68
N ASP A 39 -1.41 7.91 1.52
CA ASP A 39 -0.83 8.84 0.57
C ASP A 39 0.57 8.50 0.14
N SER A 40 1.05 7.29 0.37
CA SER A 40 2.44 6.91 0.21
C SER A 40 2.56 5.62 -0.57
N THR A 41 3.62 5.53 -1.37
CA THR A 41 4.02 4.28 -2.03
C THR A 41 5.43 3.84 -1.64
N GLU A 42 6.02 4.47 -0.64
CA GLU A 42 7.41 4.24 -0.23
C GLU A 42 7.62 2.81 0.28
N GLY A 43 6.63 2.23 0.95
CA GLY A 43 6.66 0.84 1.43
C GLY A 43 6.61 -0.22 0.32
N LEU A 44 6.17 0.13 -0.89
CA LEU A 44 5.93 -0.87 -1.96
C LEU A 44 7.22 -1.55 -2.42
N ALA A 45 8.33 -0.81 -2.56
CA ALA A 45 9.58 -1.39 -3.06
C ALA A 45 10.10 -2.50 -2.14
N GLU A 46 10.11 -2.25 -0.83
CA GLU A 46 10.49 -3.23 0.19
C GLU A 46 9.47 -4.38 0.25
N GLY A 47 8.18 -4.08 0.24
CA GLY A 47 7.11 -5.09 0.23
C GLY A 47 7.24 -6.07 -0.94
N PHE A 48 7.51 -5.58 -2.16
CA PHE A 48 7.76 -6.46 -3.31
C PHE A 48 9.04 -7.27 -3.18
N ALA A 49 10.11 -6.71 -2.61
CA ALA A 49 11.32 -7.47 -2.34
C ALA A 49 11.05 -8.61 -1.33
N ALA A 50 10.23 -8.35 -0.33
CA ALA A 50 9.81 -9.35 0.65
C ALA A 50 8.91 -10.43 0.05
N ALA A 51 7.90 -10.03 -0.73
CA ALA A 51 6.92 -10.94 -1.32
C ALA A 51 7.55 -11.99 -2.24
N ARG A 52 8.62 -11.61 -2.97
CA ARG A 52 9.39 -12.54 -3.82
C ARG A 52 9.98 -13.74 -3.06
N ARG A 53 10.14 -13.65 -1.73
CA ARG A 53 10.65 -14.74 -0.89
C ARG A 53 9.57 -15.74 -0.47
N HIS A 54 8.30 -15.45 -0.73
CA HIS A 54 7.16 -16.25 -0.29
C HIS A 54 6.38 -16.79 -1.49
N ALA A 55 6.74 -18.00 -1.94
CA ALA A 55 6.06 -18.65 -3.05
C ALA A 55 4.56 -18.79 -2.78
N GLY A 56 3.73 -18.31 -3.70
CA GLY A 56 2.27 -18.35 -3.59
C GLY A 56 1.62 -17.13 -2.93
N LEU A 57 2.41 -16.13 -2.48
CA LEU A 57 1.91 -14.82 -2.09
C LEU A 57 2.06 -13.83 -3.25
N ARG A 58 0.95 -13.19 -3.63
CA ARG A 58 0.90 -12.12 -4.63
C ARG A 58 0.71 -10.79 -3.92
N LEU A 59 1.65 -9.86 -4.11
CA LEU A 59 1.49 -8.47 -3.70
C LEU A 59 0.95 -7.63 -4.88
N ILE A 60 -0.08 -6.83 -4.62
CA ILE A 60 -0.64 -5.83 -5.54
C ILE A 60 -0.16 -4.45 -5.06
N PRO A 61 0.37 -3.59 -5.96
CA PRO A 61 0.73 -2.23 -5.57
C PRO A 61 -0.55 -1.43 -5.32
N GLY A 62 -0.68 -0.86 -4.13
CA GLY A 62 -1.82 -0.04 -3.74
C GLY A 62 -1.41 1.23 -3.02
N ILE A 63 -2.41 2.06 -2.73
CA ILE A 63 -2.33 3.30 -1.96
C ILE A 63 -3.71 3.57 -1.36
N GLU A 64 -3.75 4.21 -0.20
CA GLU A 64 -4.95 4.85 0.31
C GLU A 64 -4.79 6.36 0.20
N LEU A 65 -5.65 7.01 -0.59
CA LEU A 65 -5.65 8.46 -0.76
C LEU A 65 -6.66 9.08 0.19
N ASN A 66 -6.22 9.96 1.07
CA ASN A 66 -7.13 10.75 1.89
C ASN A 66 -7.66 11.95 1.08
N THR A 67 -8.94 12.24 1.18
CA THR A 67 -9.56 13.38 0.52
C THR A 67 -10.70 13.94 1.36
N GLU A 68 -11.10 15.17 1.08
CA GLU A 68 -12.22 15.83 1.75
C GLU A 68 -13.45 15.83 0.83
N GLY A 69 -14.58 15.40 1.36
CA GLY A 69 -15.88 15.51 0.73
C GLY A 69 -16.81 16.45 1.51
N PRO A 70 -18.02 16.74 0.97
CA PRO A 70 -19.00 17.59 1.64
C PRO A 70 -19.36 17.14 3.07
N ASP A 71 -19.27 15.84 3.33
CA ASP A 71 -19.68 15.20 4.59
C ASP A 71 -18.48 14.80 5.48
N GLY A 72 -17.26 15.21 5.13
CA GLY A 72 -16.03 14.93 5.90
C GLY A 72 -14.96 14.17 5.13
N GLU A 73 -14.09 13.47 5.85
CA GLU A 73 -12.96 12.74 5.27
C GLU A 73 -13.42 11.49 4.52
N ILE A 74 -12.90 11.30 3.31
CA ILE A 74 -13.11 10.13 2.46
C ILE A 74 -11.75 9.52 2.17
N HIS A 75 -11.66 8.19 2.25
CA HIS A 75 -10.47 7.44 1.87
C HIS A 75 -10.72 6.67 0.58
N ILE A 76 -9.82 6.81 -0.40
CA ILE A 76 -9.92 6.18 -1.72
C ILE A 76 -8.78 5.19 -1.90
N LEU A 77 -9.13 3.92 -2.06
CA LEU A 77 -8.15 2.87 -2.36
C LEU A 77 -7.83 2.85 -3.86
N GLY A 78 -6.55 2.97 -4.19
CA GLY A 78 -6.02 2.78 -5.54
C GLY A 78 -5.25 1.48 -5.65
N TYR A 79 -5.45 0.72 -6.74
CA TYR A 79 -4.78 -0.57 -6.98
C TYR A 79 -4.13 -0.63 -8.36
N PHE A 80 -3.17 -1.55 -8.51
CA PHE A 80 -2.43 -1.76 -9.76
C PHE A 80 -1.69 -0.50 -10.24
N LEU A 81 -1.22 0.29 -9.28
CA LEU A 81 -0.54 1.55 -9.52
C LEU A 81 0.76 1.36 -10.29
N ARG A 82 1.00 2.26 -11.25
CA ARG A 82 2.31 2.42 -11.88
C ARG A 82 3.17 3.36 -11.02
N TYR A 83 3.41 2.97 -9.77
CA TYR A 83 4.06 3.83 -8.75
C TYR A 83 5.53 4.17 -9.03
N ARG A 84 6.15 3.50 -10.02
CA ARG A 84 7.49 3.80 -10.54
C ARG A 84 7.47 4.69 -11.79
N ALA A 85 6.28 5.09 -12.27
CA ALA A 85 6.18 6.02 -13.38
C ALA A 85 6.72 7.39 -12.94
N PRO A 86 7.52 8.09 -13.76
CA PRO A 86 8.17 9.35 -13.37
C PRO A 86 7.22 10.41 -12.82
N ALA A 87 6.01 10.52 -13.38
CA ALA A 87 5.02 11.52 -12.98
C ALA A 87 4.25 11.16 -11.69
N PHE A 88 4.33 9.92 -11.20
CA PHE A 88 3.50 9.46 -10.09
C PHE A 88 3.88 10.12 -8.76
N PRO A 89 5.17 10.22 -8.38
CA PRO A 89 5.58 10.97 -7.18
C PRO A 89 5.16 12.44 -7.22
N GLU A 90 5.30 13.11 -8.37
CA GLU A 90 4.90 14.51 -8.54
C GLU A 90 3.40 14.69 -8.37
N THR A 91 2.60 13.78 -8.94
CA THR A 91 1.15 13.76 -8.79
C THR A 91 0.76 13.59 -7.32
N LEU A 92 1.43 12.69 -6.59
CA LEU A 92 1.20 12.47 -5.17
C LEU A 92 1.51 13.71 -4.32
N VAL A 93 2.63 14.38 -4.60
CA VAL A 93 2.98 15.63 -3.92
C VAL A 93 1.90 16.69 -4.14
N SER A 94 1.41 16.83 -5.37
CA SER A 94 0.33 17.77 -5.69
C SER A 94 -0.96 17.44 -4.93
N LEU A 95 -1.33 16.16 -4.85
CA LEU A 95 -2.56 15.72 -4.15
C LEU A 95 -2.49 15.91 -2.64
N ARG A 96 -1.31 15.70 -2.04
CA ARG A 96 -1.10 15.94 -0.60
C ARG A 96 -1.15 17.43 -0.27
N ALA A 97 -0.72 18.31 -1.20
CA ALA A 97 -0.71 19.76 -1.02
C ALA A 97 -2.07 20.43 -1.28
N SER A 98 -2.99 19.75 -1.96
CA SER A 98 -4.35 20.26 -2.26
C SER A 98 -5.37 19.97 -1.15
N ARG A 99 -4.88 19.67 0.05
CA ARG A 99 -5.68 19.47 1.26
C ARG A 99 -5.59 20.69 2.14
#